data_AF-A0A9W8I9Z0-F1
#
_entry.id   AF-A0A9W8I9Z0-F1
#
_cell.length_a   1.000
_cell.length_b   1.000
_cell.length_c   1.000
_cell.angle_alpha   90.00
_cell.angle_beta   90.00
_cell.angle_gamma   90.00
#
_symmetry.space_group_name_H-M   'P 1'
#
loop_
_entity.id
_entity.type
_entity.pdbx_description
1 polymer ?
#
loop_
_entity_poly.entity_id
_entity_poly.type
_entity_poly.pdbx_seq_one_letter_code
_entity_poly.pdbx_strand_id
1 'polypeptide(L)'
;MPNIRSISTQGSSLHPVVRELCSEISKRYSSKLTKLSSSIPLAVPRKLIFTSLTCVNIDLKHIHDFEMPRISAETIVSLQISGNMNNLNWSLFSVETSVDVVVLPNLLYLTLDLVYKKNPYGSSYDLEPLQQKAYLPRLKRLKLSTTTSECRFFKVTRLPSKMDSLRVVAPSLVI
;
A
#
# COMPACT_ATOMS: atom_id res chain seq x y z
N MET A 1 -6.59 1.53 29.27
CA MET A 1 -5.75 1.61 28.06
C MET A 1 -6.16 2.84 27.25
N PRO A 2 -5.23 3.64 26.71
CA PRO A 2 -5.57 4.84 25.94
C PRO A 2 -6.29 4.51 24.63
N ASN A 3 -7.19 5.38 24.19
CA ASN A 3 -7.98 5.22 22.96
C ASN A 3 -7.21 5.76 21.74
N ILE A 4 -6.09 5.13 21.41
CA ILE A 4 -5.25 5.53 20.27
C ILE A 4 -5.92 5.09 18.97
N ARG A 5 -6.37 6.06 18.16
CA ARG A 5 -7.04 5.83 16.88
C ARG A 5 -6.17 6.11 15.65
N SER A 6 -5.01 6.73 15.86
CA SER A 6 -4.09 7.15 14.81
C SER A 6 -2.66 6.89 15.25
N ILE A 7 -1.86 6.30 14.35
CA ILE A 7 -0.41 6.16 14.52
C ILE A 7 0.27 6.74 13.29
N SER A 8 1.32 7.51 13.54
CA SER A 8 2.27 7.97 12.53
C SER A 8 3.68 7.54 12.93
N THR A 9 4.40 6.88 12.03
CA THR A 9 5.80 6.50 12.24
C THR A 9 6.69 7.28 11.26
N GLN A 10 7.74 7.90 11.81
CA GLN A 10 8.70 8.74 11.10
C GLN A 10 10.12 8.40 11.57
N GLY A 11 11.10 8.50 10.68
CA GLY A 11 12.52 8.30 11.00
C GLY A 11 13.22 7.30 10.07
N SER A 12 14.41 6.88 10.48
CA SER A 12 15.21 5.91 9.70
C SER A 12 14.71 4.48 9.92
N SER A 13 14.36 3.79 8.84
CA SER A 13 13.93 2.38 8.83
C SER A 13 15.00 1.40 9.34
N LEU A 14 16.26 1.85 9.43
CA LEU A 14 17.39 1.02 9.83
C LEU A 14 17.55 0.85 11.35
N HIS A 15 16.83 1.62 12.18
CA HIS A 15 16.99 1.54 13.64
C HIS A 15 16.10 0.43 14.25
N PRO A 16 16.66 -0.68 14.80
CA PRO A 16 15.88 -1.83 15.26
C PRO A 16 14.87 -1.49 16.36
N VAL A 17 15.22 -0.59 17.28
CA VAL A 17 14.35 -0.17 18.40
C VAL A 17 13.08 0.54 17.91
N VAL A 18 13.19 1.40 16.90
CA VAL A 18 12.04 2.11 16.33
C VAL A 18 11.08 1.12 15.68
N ARG A 19 11.63 0.08 15.03
CA ARG A 19 10.85 -0.99 14.41
C ARG A 19 10.09 -1.83 15.42
N GLU A 20 10.76 -2.28 16.49
CA GLU A 20 10.15 -3.08 17.54
C GLU A 20 9.02 -2.30 18.23
N LEU A 21 9.26 -1.03 18.56
CA LEU A 21 8.25 -0.15 19.13
C LEU A 21 7.03 -0.02 18.20
N CYS A 22 7.25 0.19 16.90
CA CYS A 22 6.15 0.30 15.93
C CYS A 22 5.39 -1.02 15.77
N SER A 23 6.08 -2.16 15.88
CA SER A 23 5.46 -3.50 15.89
C SER A 23 4.54 -3.67 17.10
N GLU A 24 5.02 -3.38 18.30
CA GLU A 24 4.27 -3.54 19.54
C GLU A 24 3.05 -2.63 19.60
N ILE A 25 3.19 -1.38 19.16
CA ILE A 25 2.07 -0.44 19.08
C ILE A 25 1.05 -0.95 18.02
N SER A 26 1.51 -1.38 16.86
CA SER A 26 0.63 -1.94 15.82
C SER A 26 -0.14 -3.16 16.30
N LYS A 27 0.52 -4.07 17.03
CA LYS A 27 -0.13 -5.25 17.64
C LYS A 27 -1.23 -4.85 18.60
N ARG A 28 -0.90 -3.98 19.55
CA ARG A 28 -1.79 -3.60 20.65
C ARG A 28 -3.03 -2.82 20.20
N TYR A 29 -2.94 -2.08 19.10
CA TYR A 29 -4.03 -1.21 18.63
C TYR A 29 -4.64 -1.63 17.27
N SER A 30 -4.21 -2.76 16.70
CA SER A 30 -4.64 -3.25 15.36
C SER A 30 -6.14 -3.20 15.08
N SER A 31 -6.98 -3.56 16.05
CA SER A 31 -8.44 -3.58 15.92
C SER A 31 -9.13 -2.23 16.17
N LYS A 32 -8.41 -1.24 16.73
CA LYS A 32 -8.96 0.07 17.12
C LYS A 32 -8.44 1.23 16.26
N LEU A 33 -7.37 1.00 15.52
CA LEU A 33 -6.77 2.01 14.67
C LEU A 33 -7.67 2.30 13.47
N THR A 34 -7.93 3.59 13.27
CA THR A 34 -8.66 4.11 12.11
C THR A 34 -7.74 4.78 11.12
N LYS A 35 -6.57 5.23 11.56
CA LYS A 35 -5.57 5.89 10.72
C LYS A 35 -4.18 5.29 10.94
N LEU A 36 -3.51 4.98 9.83
CA LEU A 36 -2.14 4.48 9.82
C LEU A 36 -1.34 5.29 8.80
N SER A 37 -0.27 5.95 9.25
CA SER A 37 0.70 6.59 8.37
C SER A 37 2.10 6.07 8.71
N SER A 38 2.72 5.36 7.79
CA SER A 38 4.04 4.76 8.02
C SER A 38 5.00 5.09 6.89
N SER A 39 6.06 5.83 7.22
CA SER A 39 7.20 6.06 6.32
C SER A 39 8.30 4.99 6.48
N ILE A 40 8.18 4.15 7.51
CA ILE A 40 9.07 3.02 7.77
C ILE A 40 8.30 1.69 7.60
N PRO A 41 8.99 0.56 7.34
CA PRO A 41 8.36 -0.74 7.34
C PRO A 41 7.74 -1.09 8.69
N LEU A 42 6.48 -1.52 8.68
CA LEU A 42 5.85 -2.09 9.86
C LEU A 42 6.18 -3.58 9.90
N ALA A 43 7.21 -3.96 10.66
CA ALA A 43 7.51 -5.36 10.90
C ALA A 43 6.46 -5.95 11.85
N VAL A 44 5.41 -6.56 11.33
CA VAL A 44 4.29 -7.07 12.12
C VAL A 44 4.16 -8.58 11.87
N PRO A 45 3.71 -9.40 12.85
CA PRO A 45 3.50 -10.82 12.62
C PRO A 45 2.55 -11.08 11.44
N ARG A 46 2.84 -12.10 10.63
CA ARG A 46 2.08 -12.55 9.44
C ARG A 46 0.55 -12.64 9.63
N LYS A 47 0.10 -12.87 10.86
CA LYS A 47 -1.31 -13.11 11.21
C LYS A 47 -2.05 -11.87 11.67
N LEU A 48 -1.39 -10.71 11.77
CA LEU A 48 -2.06 -9.50 12.22
C LEU A 48 -2.81 -8.84 11.07
N ILE A 49 -4.09 -8.55 11.33
CA ILE A 49 -4.99 -7.91 10.38
C ILE A 49 -5.54 -6.64 11.01
N PHE A 50 -5.34 -5.52 10.34
CA PHE A 50 -5.99 -4.26 10.70
C PHE A 50 -7.41 -4.23 10.13
N THR A 51 -8.42 -4.31 10.99
CA THR A 51 -9.82 -4.42 10.55
C THR A 51 -10.55 -3.07 10.47
N SER A 52 -10.05 -2.05 11.17
CA SER A 52 -10.76 -0.77 11.37
C SER A 52 -10.15 0.43 10.62
N LEU A 53 -9.09 0.21 9.81
CA LEU A 53 -8.38 1.30 9.15
C LEU A 53 -9.22 1.92 8.02
N THR A 54 -9.48 3.23 8.14
CA THR A 54 -10.19 4.02 7.13
C THR A 54 -9.24 4.88 6.30
N CYS A 55 -8.12 5.32 6.87
CA CYS A 55 -7.08 6.06 6.16
C CYS A 55 -5.72 5.38 6.32
N VAL A 56 -5.09 5.03 5.20
CA VAL A 56 -3.80 4.35 5.16
C VAL A 56 -2.83 5.13 4.29
N ASN A 57 -1.66 5.42 4.81
CA ASN A 57 -0.52 6.00 4.08
C ASN A 57 0.72 5.14 4.35
N ILE A 58 1.28 4.51 3.31
CA ILE A 58 2.42 3.58 3.43
C ILE A 58 3.49 3.84 2.37
N ASP A 59 4.76 3.70 2.75
CA ASP A 59 5.92 3.68 1.84
C ASP A 59 6.44 2.23 1.67
N LEU A 60 6.52 1.76 0.42
CA LEU A 60 6.94 0.42 0.03
C LEU A 60 8.44 0.31 -0.31
N LYS A 61 9.26 1.37 -0.16
CA LYS A 61 10.69 1.36 -0.56
C LYS A 61 11.53 0.25 0.08
N HIS A 62 11.16 -0.22 1.27
CA HIS A 62 11.95 -1.16 2.07
C HIS A 62 11.21 -2.47 2.38
N ILE A 63 10.22 -2.86 1.55
CA ILE A 63 9.42 -4.07 1.78
C ILE A 63 10.18 -5.37 1.51
N HIS A 64 11.24 -5.37 0.69
CA HIS A 64 12.00 -6.61 0.44
C HIS A 64 12.63 -7.20 1.70
N ASP A 65 12.89 -6.37 2.71
CA ASP A 65 13.49 -6.79 3.97
C ASP A 65 12.43 -7.23 5.00
N PHE A 66 11.15 -6.89 4.81
CA PHE A 66 10.10 -7.03 5.82
C PHE A 66 8.70 -7.24 5.24
N GLU A 67 7.93 -8.16 5.84
CA GLU A 67 6.53 -8.37 5.47
C GLU A 67 5.61 -7.30 6.06
N MET A 68 4.72 -6.77 5.22
CA MET A 68 3.70 -5.81 5.63
C MET A 68 2.53 -6.53 6.33
N PRO A 69 1.92 -5.91 7.36
CA PRO A 69 0.68 -6.39 7.93
C PRO A 69 -0.45 -6.35 6.92
N ARG A 70 -1.43 -7.22 7.12
CA ARG A 70 -2.62 -7.26 6.27
C ARG A 70 -3.64 -6.25 6.76
N ILE A 71 -4.41 -5.69 5.84
CA ILE A 71 -5.39 -4.67 6.11
C ILE A 71 -6.71 -5.13 5.50
N SER A 72 -7.80 -5.05 6.25
CA SER A 72 -9.12 -5.34 5.70
C SER A 72 -9.48 -4.29 4.63
N ALA A 73 -9.83 -4.73 3.42
CA ALA A 73 -10.31 -3.84 2.37
C ALA A 73 -11.67 -3.17 2.71
N GLU A 74 -12.46 -3.78 3.60
CA GLU A 74 -13.85 -3.37 3.84
C GLU A 74 -13.97 -1.97 4.43
N THR A 75 -12.98 -1.51 5.18
CA THR A 75 -13.07 -0.24 5.93
C THR A 75 -12.28 0.89 5.29
N ILE A 76 -11.40 0.61 4.33
CA ILE A 76 -10.50 1.60 3.74
C ILE A 76 -11.29 2.58 2.87
N VAL A 77 -11.17 3.86 3.18
CA VAL A 77 -11.76 4.99 2.44
C VAL A 77 -10.70 5.78 1.68
N SER A 78 -9.50 5.93 2.27
CA SER A 78 -8.38 6.65 1.69
C SER A 78 -7.10 5.83 1.75
N LEU A 79 -6.45 5.66 0.61
CA LEU A 79 -5.21 4.90 0.47
C LEU A 79 -4.16 5.73 -0.26
N GLN A 80 -3.01 5.91 0.39
CA GLN A 80 -1.82 6.49 -0.19
C GLN A 80 -0.69 5.47 -0.12
N ILE A 81 -0.09 5.18 -1.27
CA ILE A 81 1.04 4.27 -1.39
C ILE A 81 2.16 5.01 -2.12
N SER A 82 3.36 4.95 -1.56
CA SER A 82 4.57 5.46 -2.19
C SER A 82 5.64 4.38 -2.30
N GLY A 83 6.63 4.56 -3.16
CA GLY A 83 7.81 3.66 -3.22
C GLY A 83 7.88 2.80 -4.48
N ASN A 84 8.53 1.62 -4.40
CA ASN A 84 8.79 0.80 -5.58
C ASN A 84 7.51 0.09 -6.06
N MET A 85 7.15 0.28 -7.33
CA MET A 85 5.97 -0.36 -7.93
C MET A 85 6.01 -1.90 -7.86
N ASN A 86 7.20 -2.51 -7.94
CA ASN A 86 7.34 -3.97 -7.88
C ASN A 86 6.94 -4.55 -6.51
N ASN A 87 6.83 -3.71 -5.48
CA ASN A 87 6.45 -4.12 -4.12
C ASN A 87 4.95 -3.98 -3.87
N LEU A 88 4.20 -3.41 -4.80
CA LEU A 88 2.76 -3.28 -4.66
C LEU A 88 2.10 -4.65 -4.84
N ASN A 89 1.56 -5.17 -3.75
CA ASN A 89 0.83 -6.42 -3.70
C ASN A 89 -0.58 -6.16 -3.15
N TRP A 90 -1.62 -6.40 -3.96
CA TRP A 90 -3.00 -6.11 -3.56
C TRP A 90 -3.51 -7.06 -2.48
N SER A 91 -2.98 -8.28 -2.33
CA SER A 91 -3.38 -9.21 -1.27
C SER A 91 -3.01 -8.72 0.14
N LEU A 92 -2.21 -7.67 0.26
CA LEU A 92 -2.04 -6.94 1.52
C LEU A 92 -3.38 -6.40 2.02
N PHE A 93 -4.31 -6.08 1.12
CA PHE A 93 -5.64 -5.57 1.45
C PHE A 93 -6.70 -6.69 1.51
N SER A 94 -6.30 -7.90 1.89
CA SER A 94 -7.21 -9.04 2.05
C SER A 94 -7.00 -9.73 3.39
N VAL A 95 -8.08 -10.32 3.91
CA VAL A 95 -8.05 -11.19 5.09
C VAL A 95 -7.49 -12.58 4.75
N GLU A 96 -7.59 -13.01 3.48
CA GLU A 96 -7.24 -14.36 2.99
C GLU A 96 -5.89 -14.38 2.27
N THR A 97 -4.99 -15.31 2.60
CA THR A 97 -3.56 -15.27 2.19
C THR A 97 -3.32 -15.46 0.70
N SER A 98 -4.26 -16.06 -0.02
CA SER A 98 -4.21 -16.28 -1.46
C SER A 98 -5.49 -15.79 -2.09
N VAL A 99 -5.46 -14.63 -2.75
CA VAL A 99 -6.62 -14.04 -3.42
C VAL A 99 -6.21 -13.48 -4.77
N ASP A 100 -6.93 -13.89 -5.81
CA ASP A 100 -6.70 -13.44 -7.18
C ASP A 100 -7.28 -12.05 -7.45
N VAL A 101 -8.37 -11.70 -6.75
CA VAL A 101 -9.06 -10.41 -6.90
C VAL A 101 -9.36 -9.79 -5.55
N VAL A 102 -8.80 -8.60 -5.30
CA VAL A 102 -9.06 -7.82 -4.10
C VAL A 102 -10.02 -6.69 -4.43
N VAL A 103 -11.17 -6.69 -3.77
CA VAL A 103 -12.17 -5.62 -3.91
C VAL A 103 -11.99 -4.65 -2.76
N LEU A 104 -11.79 -3.37 -3.06
CA LEU A 104 -11.80 -2.30 -2.05
C LEU A 104 -13.14 -1.54 -2.15
N PRO A 105 -14.21 -2.07 -1.51
CA PRO A 105 -15.57 -1.63 -1.77
C PRO A 105 -15.81 -0.18 -1.36
N ASN A 106 -15.10 0.34 -0.36
CA ASN A 106 -15.33 1.66 0.21
C ASN A 106 -14.23 2.69 -0.13
N LEU A 107 -13.24 2.31 -0.94
CA LEU A 107 -12.14 3.21 -1.30
C LEU A 107 -12.64 4.35 -2.19
N LEU A 108 -12.53 5.58 -1.70
CA LEU A 108 -12.92 6.80 -2.42
C LEU A 108 -11.72 7.55 -2.97
N TYR A 109 -10.58 7.49 -2.26
CA TYR A 109 -9.38 8.28 -2.57
C TYR A 109 -8.16 7.38 -2.69
N LEU A 110 -7.52 7.39 -3.85
CA LEU A 110 -6.29 6.63 -4.10
C LEU A 110 -5.19 7.57 -4.60
N THR A 111 -4.06 7.57 -3.89
CA THR A 111 -2.83 8.22 -4.34
C THR A 111 -1.72 7.19 -4.45
N LEU A 112 -1.15 7.06 -5.65
CA LEU A 112 0.01 6.21 -5.90
C LEU A 112 1.16 7.10 -6.35
N ASP A 113 2.25 7.08 -5.58
CA ASP A 113 3.51 7.76 -5.89
C ASP A 113 4.61 6.71 -6.11
N LEU A 114 4.66 6.18 -7.32
CA LEU A 114 5.38 4.95 -7.64
C LEU A 114 6.65 5.25 -8.42
N VAL A 115 7.75 4.71 -7.93
CA VAL A 115 9.02 4.67 -8.65
C VAL A 115 9.18 3.27 -9.23
N TYR A 116 9.41 3.15 -10.53
CA TYR A 116 9.81 1.88 -11.10
C TYR A 116 11.33 1.86 -11.22
N LYS A 117 11.98 0.97 -10.46
CA LYS A 117 13.42 0.71 -10.61
C LYS A 117 13.57 -0.64 -11.29
N LYS A 118 14.07 -0.64 -12.52
CA LYS A 118 14.50 -1.87 -13.19
C LYS A 118 15.66 -2.44 -12.38
N ASN A 119 15.58 -3.71 -11.97
CA ASN A 119 16.63 -4.33 -11.16
C ASN A 119 17.94 -4.36 -11.99
N PRO A 120 19.02 -3.69 -11.58
CA PRO A 120 20.24 -3.56 -12.39
C PRO A 120 21.02 -4.88 -12.49
N TYR A 121 20.78 -5.81 -11.56
CA TYR A 121 21.31 -7.17 -11.61
C TYR A 121 20.25 -8.05 -12.24
N GLY A 122 20.38 -8.29 -13.55
CA GLY A 122 19.46 -9.09 -14.37
C GLY A 122 19.31 -10.52 -13.88
N SER A 123 18.58 -10.70 -12.78
CA SER A 123 18.05 -11.98 -12.34
C SER A 123 16.62 -12.07 -12.86
N SER A 124 16.40 -13.11 -13.64
CA SER A 124 15.14 -13.60 -14.19
C SER A 124 14.12 -13.93 -13.09
N TYR A 125 13.63 -12.90 -12.41
CA TYR A 125 12.28 -12.89 -11.87
C TYR A 125 11.38 -12.15 -12.86
N ASP A 126 11.40 -12.57 -14.12
CA ASP A 126 10.17 -12.63 -14.95
C ASP A 126 9.26 -13.73 -14.37
N LEU A 127 9.06 -13.74 -13.05
CA LEU A 127 7.82 -14.23 -12.51
C LEU A 127 6.83 -13.21 -13.04
N GLU A 128 6.10 -13.53 -14.11
CA GLU A 128 4.76 -12.97 -14.25
C GLU A 128 4.06 -13.33 -12.95
N PRO A 129 3.99 -12.42 -11.96
CA PRO A 129 3.40 -12.82 -10.70
C PRO A 129 1.92 -12.91 -11.02
N LEU A 130 1.26 -13.98 -10.59
CA LEU A 130 -0.19 -14.05 -10.40
C LEU A 130 -0.74 -12.64 -10.21
N GLN A 131 -1.24 -12.03 -11.29
CA GLN A 131 -1.44 -10.57 -11.31
C GLN A 131 -2.73 -10.32 -10.55
N GLN A 132 -2.60 -10.27 -9.23
CA GLN A 132 -3.71 -10.02 -8.35
C GLN A 132 -4.37 -8.72 -8.77
N LYS A 133 -5.64 -8.82 -9.12
CA LYS A 133 -6.40 -7.71 -9.66
C LYS A 133 -7.03 -6.94 -8.52
N ALA A 134 -6.99 -5.62 -8.58
CA ALA A 134 -7.78 -4.78 -7.69
C ALA A 134 -9.06 -4.34 -8.38
N TYR A 135 -10.18 -4.36 -7.66
CA TYR A 135 -11.42 -3.72 -8.11
C TYR A 135 -11.81 -2.60 -7.14
N LEU A 136 -11.98 -1.39 -7.68
CA LEU A 136 -12.20 -0.16 -6.90
C LEU A 136 -13.57 0.47 -7.22
N PRO A 137 -14.70 -0.21 -6.92
CA PRO A 137 -16.02 0.12 -7.46
C PRO A 137 -16.55 1.52 -7.08
N ARG A 138 -16.03 2.14 -6.01
CA ARG A 138 -16.50 3.45 -5.50
C ARG A 138 -15.45 4.55 -5.61
N LEU A 139 -14.34 4.31 -6.31
CA LEU A 139 -13.24 5.28 -6.40
C LEU A 139 -13.73 6.59 -7.01
N LYS A 140 -13.51 7.70 -6.29
CA LYS A 140 -13.88 9.05 -6.76
C LYS A 140 -12.67 9.81 -7.28
N ARG A 141 -11.52 9.68 -6.62
CA ARG A 141 -10.31 10.43 -6.97
C ARG A 141 -9.10 9.52 -7.06
N LEU A 142 -8.38 9.62 -8.17
CA LEU A 142 -7.13 8.91 -8.41
C LEU A 142 -6.03 9.90 -8.74
N LYS A 143 -4.95 9.89 -7.96
CA LYS A 143 -3.69 10.53 -8.31
C LYS A 143 -2.64 9.45 -8.57
N LEU A 144 -2.09 9.42 -9.77
CA LEU A 144 -0.95 8.58 -10.14
C LEU A 144 0.25 9.47 -10.41
N SER A 145 1.36 9.21 -9.74
CA SER A 145 2.65 9.81 -10.03
C SER A 145 3.60 8.65 -10.34
N THR A 146 4.24 8.69 -11.50
CA THR A 146 5.23 7.69 -11.91
C THR A 146 6.50 8.40 -12.36
N THR A 147 7.65 7.79 -12.09
CA THR A 147 8.94 8.27 -12.62
C THR A 147 9.33 7.58 -13.92
N THR A 148 8.49 6.70 -14.48
CA THR A 148 8.83 5.88 -15.65
C THR A 148 7.72 5.84 -16.70
N SER A 149 8.11 5.46 -17.93
CA SER A 149 7.21 5.29 -19.08
C SER A 149 6.25 4.10 -18.95
N GLU A 150 6.54 3.13 -18.07
CA GLU A 150 5.69 1.96 -17.86
C GLU A 150 4.86 2.08 -16.58
N CYS A 151 3.53 2.09 -16.72
CA CYS A 151 2.62 2.00 -15.59
C CYS A 151 1.79 0.71 -15.68
N ARG A 152 2.11 -0.29 -14.85
CA ARG A 152 1.35 -1.56 -14.79
C ARG A 152 0.02 -1.45 -14.04
N PHE A 153 -0.26 -0.32 -13.39
CA PHE A 153 -1.42 -0.14 -12.51
C PHE A 153 -2.74 -0.47 -13.23
N PHE A 154 -2.95 0.11 -14.41
CA PHE A 154 -4.18 -0.10 -15.18
C PHE A 154 -4.32 -1.50 -15.77
N LYS A 155 -3.23 -2.30 -15.86
CA LYS A 155 -3.32 -3.71 -16.29
C LYS A 155 -3.92 -4.61 -15.21
N VAL A 156 -3.74 -4.23 -13.94
CA VAL A 156 -4.10 -5.03 -12.76
C VAL A 156 -5.18 -4.37 -11.91
N THR A 157 -5.81 -3.28 -12.37
CA THR A 157 -6.82 -2.55 -11.58
C THR A 157 -8.02 -2.20 -12.45
N ARG A 158 -9.21 -2.58 -11.98
CA ARG A 158 -10.49 -2.20 -12.57
C ARG A 158 -11.04 -0.97 -11.84
N LEU A 159 -11.18 0.13 -12.59
CA LEU A 159 -11.74 1.39 -12.12
C LEU A 159 -13.27 1.44 -12.33
N PRO A 160 -13.99 2.29 -11.59
CA PRO A 160 -15.42 2.48 -11.80
C PRO A 160 -15.68 3.31 -13.07
N SER A 161 -16.90 3.24 -13.59
CA SER A 161 -17.30 3.98 -14.81
C SER A 161 -17.44 5.49 -14.60
N LYS A 162 -17.51 5.96 -13.35
CA LYS A 162 -17.61 7.37 -12.98
C LYS A 162 -16.60 7.69 -11.90
N MET A 163 -15.81 8.74 -12.12
CA MET A 163 -14.84 9.28 -11.17
C MET A 163 -14.92 10.81 -11.19
N ASP A 164 -14.76 11.45 -10.03
CA ASP A 164 -14.74 12.91 -9.91
C ASP A 164 -13.44 13.49 -10.49
N SER A 165 -12.32 12.80 -10.29
CA SER A 165 -11.02 13.24 -10.83
C SER A 165 -10.01 12.12 -11.05
N LEU A 166 -9.26 12.26 -12.14
CA LEU A 166 -8.06 11.48 -12.46
C LEU A 166 -6.92 12.46 -12.73
N ARG A 167 -5.85 12.38 -11.95
CA ARG A 167 -4.62 13.15 -12.16
C ARG A 167 -3.46 12.21 -12.39
N VAL A 168 -2.80 12.35 -13.53
CA VAL A 168 -1.57 11.61 -13.86
C VAL A 168 -0.43 12.61 -13.91
N VAL A 169 0.61 12.37 -13.11
CA VAL A 169 1.86 13.13 -13.10
C VAL A 169 2.92 12.24 -13.74
N ALA A 170 3.29 12.59 -14.96
CA ALA A 170 4.37 11.95 -15.70
C ALA A 170 5.73 12.47 -15.18
N PRO A 171 6.83 11.71 -15.36
CA PRO A 171 8.16 12.25 -15.09
C PRO A 171 8.41 13.45 -16.00
N SER A 172 8.86 14.56 -15.42
CA SER A 172 9.47 15.63 -16.20
C SER A 172 10.73 15.06 -16.84
N LEU A 173 10.79 15.01 -18.17
CA LEU A 173 12.02 14.70 -18.90
C LEU A 173 13.10 15.67 -18.42
N VAL A 174 14.11 15.15 -17.70
CA VAL A 174 15.39 15.85 -17.57
C VAL A 174 16.10 15.58 -18.88
N ILE A 175 16.05 16.55 -19.80
CA ILE A 175 16.86 16.59 -21.02
C ILE A 175 18.30 16.92 -20.62
#